data_AF-A0A6A4SST0-F1
#
_entry.id   AF-A0A6A4SST0-F1
#
_cell.length_a   1.000
_cell.length_b   1.000
_cell.length_c   1.000
_cell.angle_alpha   90.00
_cell.angle_beta   90.00
_cell.angle_gamma   90.00
#
_symmetry.space_group_name_H-M   'P 1'
#
loop_
_entity.id
_entity.type
_entity.pdbx_description
1 polymer ?
#
loop_
_entity_poly.entity_id
_entity_poly.type
_entity_poly.pdbx_seq_one_letter_code
_entity_poly.pdbx_strand_id
1 'polypeptide(L)'
;MHLSSMSFFRTSNCDGSTEPNIFQLDETDFKALVVTEDSSVVLNQLRVDEQGTYRCSLRGRNGTIFYRVTFLLTGRVTARAIQL
;
A
#
# COMPACT_ATOMS: atom_id res chain seq x y z
N MET A 1 3.01 -10.26 25.15
CA MET A 1 3.94 -10.17 24.00
C MET A 1 3.13 -10.31 22.74
N HIS A 2 2.97 -9.24 21.96
CA HIS A 2 2.39 -9.36 20.62
C HIS A 2 3.46 -9.98 19.70
N LEU A 3 3.19 -11.19 19.19
CA LEU A 3 4.15 -11.99 18.40
C LEU A 3 4.08 -11.69 16.89
N SER A 4 3.45 -10.58 16.52
CA SER A 4 3.05 -10.27 15.16
C SER A 4 3.39 -8.82 14.82
N SER A 5 3.87 -8.58 13.61
CA SER A 5 4.11 -7.24 13.06
C SER A 5 3.24 -7.01 11.84
N MET A 6 2.78 -5.78 11.67
CA MET A 6 2.14 -5.30 10.46
C MET A 6 3.21 -4.80 9.49
N SER A 7 3.19 -5.32 8.26
CA SER A 7 4.02 -4.83 7.17
C SER A 7 3.16 -4.21 6.09
N PHE A 8 3.56 -3.03 5.64
CA PHE A 8 2.83 -2.24 4.66
C PHE A 8 3.69 -2.06 3.42
N PHE A 9 3.11 -2.30 2.24
CA PHE A 9 3.84 -2.32 0.98
C PHE A 9 3.09 -1.56 -0.12
N ARG A 10 3.82 -1.06 -1.10
CA ARG A 10 3.29 -0.49 -2.35
C ARG A 10 3.88 -1.22 -3.55
N THR A 11 3.13 -1.30 -4.65
CA THR A 11 3.66 -1.77 -5.93
C THR A 11 4.88 -0.96 -6.38
N SER A 12 5.94 -1.66 -6.80
CA SER A 12 7.23 -1.06 -7.18
C SER A 12 7.28 -0.54 -8.61
N ASN A 13 6.43 -1.09 -9.51
CA ASN A 13 6.32 -0.69 -10.91
C ASN A 13 4.87 -0.30 -11.23
N CYS A 14 4.61 1.00 -11.30
CA CYS A 14 3.43 1.52 -11.98
C CYS A 14 3.92 2.12 -13.30
N ASP A 15 4.06 1.30 -14.35
CA ASP A 15 3.93 1.88 -15.69
C ASP A 15 2.48 2.36 -15.80
N GLY A 16 2.25 3.49 -16.48
CA GLY A 16 0.95 4.15 -16.52
C GLY A 16 -0.13 3.39 -17.31
N SER A 17 -0.04 2.08 -17.52
CA SER A 17 -1.02 1.31 -18.27
C SER A 17 -1.76 0.29 -17.40
N THR A 18 -3.08 0.53 -17.29
CA THR A 18 -4.11 -0.42 -16.83
C THR A 18 -4.05 -0.79 -15.35
N GLU A 19 -5.18 -0.65 -14.65
CA GLU A 19 -5.32 -1.10 -13.27
C GLU A 19 -4.73 -2.51 -13.11
N PRO A 20 -3.72 -2.69 -12.24
CA PRO A 20 -3.11 -3.99 -12.08
C PRO A 20 -4.21 -4.95 -11.61
N ASN A 21 -4.37 -6.05 -12.33
CA ASN A 21 -5.25 -7.12 -11.89
C ASN A 21 -4.72 -7.58 -10.52
N ILE A 22 -5.39 -7.16 -9.45
CA ILE A 22 -4.99 -7.37 -8.07
C ILE A 22 -4.84 -8.86 -7.72
N PHE A 23 -5.41 -9.75 -8.54
CA PHE A 23 -5.28 -11.20 -8.42
C PHE A 23 -3.99 -11.77 -9.02
N GLN A 24 -3.19 -10.99 -9.77
CA GLN A 24 -1.94 -11.43 -10.40
C GLN A 24 -0.67 -10.90 -9.71
N LEU A 25 -0.78 -10.07 -8.68
CA LEU A 25 0.38 -9.50 -7.99
C LEU A 25 0.98 -10.50 -6.97
N ASP A 26 2.26 -10.83 -7.13
CA ASP A 26 3.02 -11.70 -6.23
C ASP A 26 3.71 -10.91 -5.09
N GLU A 27 4.72 -11.46 -4.40
CA GLU A 27 5.45 -10.75 -3.32
C GLU A 27 6.52 -9.79 -3.85
N THR A 28 7.10 -10.09 -5.01
CA THR A 28 8.20 -9.32 -5.61
C THR A 28 7.72 -8.01 -6.25
N ASP A 29 6.43 -7.95 -6.59
CA ASP A 29 5.76 -6.73 -7.05
C ASP A 29 5.68 -5.64 -5.98
N PHE A 30 5.94 -5.97 -4.71
CA PHE A 30 5.73 -5.09 -3.58
C PHE A 30 7.04 -4.65 -2.93
N LYS A 31 7.15 -3.36 -2.65
CA LYS A 31 8.22 -2.77 -1.85
C LYS A 31 7.71 -2.42 -0.46
N ALA A 32 8.44 -2.83 0.57
CA ALA A 32 8.12 -2.49 1.95
C ALA A 32 8.22 -0.98 2.18
N LEU A 33 7.18 -0.42 2.79
CA LEU A 33 7.09 0.97 3.21
C LEU A 33 7.29 1.11 4.72
N VAL A 34 6.59 0.29 5.50
CA VAL A 34 6.59 0.35 6.97
C VAL A 34 6.48 -1.06 7.53
N VAL A 35 7.23 -1.36 8.58
CA VAL A 35 7.04 -2.53 9.44
C VAL A 35 6.88 -2.04 10.87
N THR A 36 5.77 -2.39 11.52
CA THR A 36 5.44 -1.94 12.88
C THR A 36 4.84 -3.09 13.70
N GLU A 37 4.97 -3.03 15.03
CA GLU A 37 4.29 -3.96 15.94
C GLU A 37 2.81 -3.57 16.14
N ASP A 38 2.42 -2.36 15.77
CA ASP A 38 1.05 -1.89 15.84
C ASP A 38 0.17 -2.56 14.78
N SER A 39 -1.10 -2.80 15.11
CA SER A 39 -2.11 -3.29 14.16
C SER A 39 -2.68 -2.18 13.27
N SER A 40 -1.97 -1.05 13.12
CA SER A 40 -2.40 0.09 12.32
C SER A 40 -1.20 0.84 11.72
N VAL A 41 -1.43 1.49 10.58
CA VAL A 41 -0.46 2.38 9.94
C VAL A 41 -1.20 3.64 9.50
N VAL A 42 -0.57 4.79 9.72
CA VAL A 42 -1.05 6.08 9.22
C VAL A 42 -0.16 6.53 8.08
N LEU A 43 -0.73 6.67 6.89
CA LEU A 43 -0.09 7.33 5.76
C LEU A 43 -0.48 8.80 5.78
N ASN A 44 0.47 9.68 6.09
CA ASN A 44 0.22 11.12 6.14
C ASN A 44 0.79 11.83 4.90
N GLN A 45 0.13 12.89 4.46
CA GLN A 45 0.59 13.76 3.35
C GLN A 45 0.86 13.03 2.02
N LEU A 46 0.03 12.03 1.70
CA LEU A 46 0.12 11.29 0.44
C LEU A 46 0.09 12.23 -0.77
N ARG A 47 1.04 12.06 -1.68
CA ARG A 47 1.10 12.79 -2.96
C ARG A 47 0.36 12.04 -4.06
N VAL A 48 0.11 12.71 -5.18
CA VAL A 48 -0.68 12.14 -6.29
C VAL A 48 0.10 11.06 -7.03
N ASP A 49 1.41 11.23 -7.15
CA ASP A 49 2.36 10.23 -7.68
C ASP A 49 2.53 9.02 -6.74
N GLU A 50 1.92 9.06 -5.55
CA GLU A 50 1.88 7.94 -4.60
C GLU A 50 0.60 7.08 -4.72
N GLN A 51 -0.23 7.33 -5.74
CA GLN A 51 -1.33 6.43 -6.09
C GLN A 51 -0.81 5.02 -6.42
N GLY A 52 -1.66 4.01 -6.23
CA GLY A 52 -1.33 2.64 -6.61
C GLY A 52 -1.94 1.60 -5.69
N THR A 53 -1.54 0.35 -5.90
CA THR A 53 -2.01 -0.78 -5.10
C THR A 53 -1.13 -0.96 -3.87
N TYR A 54 -1.77 -0.98 -2.71
CA TYR A 54 -1.13 -1.19 -1.43
C TYR A 54 -1.51 -2.54 -0.86
N ARG A 55 -0.55 -3.17 -0.18
CA ARG A 55 -0.76 -4.42 0.53
C ARG A 55 -0.36 -4.24 1.99
N CYS A 56 -1.23 -4.71 2.87
CA CYS A 56 -0.99 -4.78 4.30
C CYS A 56 -0.99 -6.25 4.71
N SER A 57 0.01 -6.68 5.47
CA SER A 57 0.07 -8.05 5.98
C SER A 57 0.41 -8.09 7.46
N LEU A 58 -0.37 -8.86 8.23
CA LEU A 58 -0.01 -9.23 9.60
C LEU A 58 0.81 -10.52 9.56
N ARG A 59 2.04 -10.44 10.06
CA ARG A 59 3.00 -11.53 9.98
C ARG A 59 3.48 -11.93 11.36
N GLY A 60 3.45 -13.23 11.65
CA GLY A 60 4.09 -13.81 12.82
C GLY A 60 5.62 -13.76 12.73
N ARG A 61 6.30 -13.88 13.86
CA ARG A 61 7.77 -13.91 13.93
C ARG A 61 8.42 -15.01 13.06
N ASN A 62 7.71 -16.11 12.81
CA ASN A 62 8.14 -17.21 11.96
C ASN A 62 7.88 -16.97 10.45
N GLY A 63 7.38 -15.79 10.07
CA GLY A 63 7.05 -15.44 8.69
C GLY A 63 5.64 -15.88 8.24
N THR A 64 4.88 -16.59 9.08
CA THR A 64 3.48 -16.96 8.78
C THR A 64 2.62 -15.71 8.60
N ILE A 65 1.83 -15.67 7.53
CA ILE A 65 0.94 -14.55 7.22
C ILE A 65 -0.45 -14.89 7.75
N PHE A 66 -0.89 -14.15 8.78
CA PHE A 66 -2.20 -14.36 9.42
C PHE A 66 -3.30 -13.55 8.76
N TYR A 67 -2.96 -12.38 8.22
CA TYR A 67 -3.89 -11.49 7.57
C TYR A 67 -3.23 -10.80 6.39
N ARG A 68 -3.99 -10.59 5.32
CA ARG A 68 -3.57 -9.87 4.13
C ARG A 68 -4.75 -9.09 3.57
N VAL A 69 -4.54 -7.80 3.34
CA VAL A 69 -5.47 -6.95 2.62
C VAL A 69 -4.73 -6.21 1.53
N THR A 70 -5.37 -6.12 0.38
CA THR A 70 -4.91 -5.33 -0.75
C THR A 70 -5.97 -4.29 -1.06
N PHE A 71 -5.57 -3.04 -1.28
CA PHE A 71 -6.47 -1.96 -1.65
C PHE A 71 -5.81 -1.00 -2.64
N LEU A 72 -6.64 -0.41 -3.50
CA LEU A 72 -6.22 0.62 -4.43
C LEU A 72 -6.38 2.00 -3.78
N LEU A 73 -5.31 2.78 -3.76
CA LEU A 73 -5.35 4.18 -3.36
C LEU A 73 -5.36 5.05 -4.62
N THR A 74 -6.41 5.85 -4.78
CA THR A 74 -6.52 6.84 -5.87
C THR A 74 -6.54 8.25 -5.30
N GLY A 75 -5.94 9.20 -6.03
CA GLY A 75 -5.92 10.61 -5.67
C GLY A 75 -6.53 11.46 -6.79
N ARG A 76 -7.36 12.43 -6.45
CA ARG A 76 -7.92 13.38 -7.41
C ARG A 76 -7.37 14.77 -7.18
N VAL A 77 -6.60 15.29 -8.13
CA VAL A 77 -6.23 16.71 -8.14
C VAL A 77 -7.38 17.50 -8.72
N THR A 78 -7.89 18.46 -7.95
CA THR A 78 -8.90 19.41 -8.45
C THR A 78 -8.24 20.77 -8.57
N ALA A 79 -7.93 21.19 -9.79
CA ALA A 79 -7.53 22.57 -10.05
C ALA A 79 -8.78 23.47 -9.98
N ARG A 80 -8.77 24.47 -9.11
CA ARG A 80 -9.74 25.57 -9.21
C ARG A 80 -9.17 26.62 -10.16
N ALA A 81 -9.82 26.84 -11.29
CA ALA A 81 -9.55 28.02 -12.09
C ALA A 81 -9.93 29.25 -11.24
N ILE A 82 -8.97 30.14 -10.99
CA ILE A 82 -9.27 31.47 -10.49
C ILE A 82 -9.72 32.25 -11.72
N GLN A 83 -11.02 32.51 -11.83
CA GLN A 83 -11.54 33.43 -12.82
C GLN A 83 -11.10 34.85 -12.39
N LEU A 84 -10.20 35.47 -13.16
CA LEU A 84 -9.87 36.90 -13.04
C LEU A 84 -10.93 37.73 -13.74
#